data_AF-A0A378FTW4-F1
#
_entry.id   AF-A0A378FTW4-F1
#
_cell.length_a   1.000
_cell.length_b   1.000
_cell.length_c   1.000
_cell.angle_alpha   90.00
_cell.angle_beta   90.00
_cell.angle_gamma   90.00
#
_symmetry.space_group_name_H-M   'P 1'
#
loop_
_entity.id
_entity.type
_entity.pdbx_description
1 polymer ?
#
loop_
_entity_poly.entity_id
_entity_poly.type
_entity_poly.pdbx_seq_one_letter_code
_entity_poly.pdbx_strand_id
1 'polypeptide(L)' 'MSIYQRINGADWRNIWVVGDLHGCYTNLMNRLDAVGFDPAQDLLVSVGDLIDRGTENVE' A
#
# COMPACT_ATOMS: atom_id res chain seq x y z
N MET A 1 -20.02 -7.47 -4.18
CA MET A 1 -18.56 -7.62 -3.94
C MET A 1 -18.15 -9.01 -4.41
N SER A 2 -17.12 -9.14 -5.23
CA SER A 2 -16.53 -10.45 -5.54
C SER A 2 -15.54 -10.83 -4.45
N ILE A 3 -15.44 -12.11 -4.10
CA ILE A 3 -14.41 -12.63 -3.17
C ILE A 3 -13.02 -12.52 -3.80
N TYR A 4 -12.94 -12.57 -5.13
CA TYR A 4 -11.69 -12.52 -5.88
C TYR A 4 -11.63 -11.25 -6.73
N GLN A 5 -10.49 -10.57 -6.67
CA GLN A 5 -10.12 -9.49 -7.56
C GLN A 5 -8.82 -9.84 -8.25
N ARG A 6 -8.78 -9.71 -9.59
CA ARG A 6 -7.56 -9.86 -10.39
C ARG A 6 -7.04 -8.47 -10.77
N ILE A 7 -5.73 -8.34 -10.71
CA ILE A 7 -5.01 -7.16 -11.19
C ILE A 7 -4.05 -7.65 -12.29
N ASN A 8 -4.04 -6.95 -13.42
CA ASN A 8 -3.09 -7.24 -14.49
C ASN A 8 -1.77 -6.50 -14.21
N GLY A 9 -0.70 -7.26 -13.98
CA GLY A 9 0.60 -6.67 -13.63
C GLY A 9 1.26 -5.89 -14.77
N ALA A 10 0.87 -6.13 -16.02
CA ALA A 10 1.42 -5.41 -17.17
C ALA A 10 1.00 -3.94 -17.24
N ASP A 11 -0.02 -3.55 -16.46
CA ASP A 11 -0.53 -2.17 -16.44
C ASP A 11 0.33 -1.24 -15.56
N TRP A 12 1.31 -1.79 -14.83
CA TRP A 12 2.08 -1.07 -13.81
C TRP A 12 3.58 -1.22 -14.03
N ARG A 13 4.34 -0.18 -13.66
CA ARG A 13 5.81 -0.15 -13.77
C ARG A 13 6.46 -1.00 -12.68
N ASN A 14 6.18 -0.71 -11.42
CA ASN A 14 6.60 -1.51 -10.27
C ASN A 14 5.38 -1.91 -9.42
N ILE A 15 5.45 -3.06 -8.75
CA ILE A 15 4.41 -3.55 -7.86
C ILE A 15 5.02 -3.88 -6.51
N TRP A 16 4.51 -3.25 -5.45
CA TRP A 16 4.94 -3.43 -4.08
C TRP A 16 3.83 -4.08 -3.25
N VAL A 17 4.21 -4.92 -2.29
CA VAL A 17 3.28 -5.53 -1.34
C VAL A 17 3.69 -5.12 0.07
N VAL A 18 2.74 -4.62 0.85
CA VAL A 18 2.96 -4.22 2.25
C VAL A 18 2.16 -5.11 3.19
N GLY A 19 2.76 -5.41 4.33
CA GLY A 19 2.11 -6.08 5.45
C GLY A 19 1.15 -5.16 6.20
N ASP A 20 0.75 -5.60 7.39
CA ASP A 20 -0.12 -4.88 8.31
C ASP A 20 0.41 -3.47 8.59
N LEU A 21 -0.45 -2.45 8.44
CA LEU A 21 -0.05 -1.06 8.64
C LEU A 21 -0.42 -0.55 10.03
N HIS A 22 -1.57 -0.94 10.55
CA HIS A 22 -2.04 -0.57 11.88
C HIS A 22 -1.82 0.92 12.20
N GLY A 23 -2.30 1.82 11.33
CA GLY A 23 -2.17 3.27 11.52
C GLY A 23 -0.73 3.78 11.60
N CYS A 24 0.22 3.16 10.90
CA CYS A 24 1.61 3.61 10.75
C CYS A 24 1.83 4.34 9.41
N TYR A 25 1.00 5.36 9.14
CA TYR A 25 0.99 6.11 7.88
C TYR A 25 2.35 6.75 7.56
N THR A 26 2.94 7.48 8.51
CA THR A 26 4.20 8.19 8.27
C THR A 26 5.33 7.22 7.92
N ASN A 27 5.35 6.04 8.54
CA ASN A 27 6.34 5.01 8.24
C ASN A 27 6.19 4.49 6.81
N LEU A 28 4.96 4.21 6.39
CA LEU A 28 4.67 3.80 5.02
C LEU A 28 5.13 4.86 4.01
N MET A 29 4.76 6.12 4.21
CA MET A 29 5.11 7.21 3.29
C MET A 29 6.62 7.40 3.18
N ASN A 30 7.35 7.36 4.29
CA ASN A 30 8.81 7.41 4.28
C ASN A 30 9.42 6.24 3.51
N ARG A 31 8.84 5.05 3.62
CA ARG A 31 9.36 3.87 2.90
C ARG A 31 9.07 3.94 1.40
N LEU A 32 7.91 4.45 1.01
CA LEU A 32 7.54 4.69 -0.39
C LEU A 32 8.44 5.75 -1.03
N ASP A 33 8.72 6.84 -0.31
CA ASP A 33 9.65 7.88 -0.76
C ASP A 33 11.07 7.31 -0.96
N ALA A 34 11.56 6.52 0.00
CA ALA A 34 12.88 5.90 -0.08
C ALA A 34 13.08 4.95 -1.27
N VAL A 35 12.01 4.36 -1.79
CA VAL A 35 12.05 3.51 -3.00
C VAL A 35 11.68 4.25 -4.28
N GLY A 36 11.38 5.56 -4.20
CA GLY A 36 10.98 6.37 -5.34
C GLY A 36 9.63 5.94 -5.93
N PHE A 37 8.69 5.55 -5.08
CA PHE A 37 7.36 5.11 -5.50
C PHE A 37 6.63 6.24 -6.25
N ASP A 38 6.11 5.93 -7.44
CA ASP A 38 5.34 6.86 -8.26
C ASP A 38 3.87 6.41 -8.32
N PRO A 39 2.92 7.10 -7.65
CA PRO A 39 1.52 6.70 -7.62
C PRO A 39 0.82 6.77 -9.00
N ALA A 40 1.43 7.42 -10.00
CA ALA A 40 0.88 7.47 -11.36
C ALA A 40 1.26 6.24 -12.21
N GLN A 41 2.28 5.47 -11.78
CA GLN A 41 2.85 4.38 -12.59
C GLN A 41 3.03 3.07 -11.80
N ASP A 42 3.15 3.14 -10.49
CA ASP A 42 3.41 2.01 -9.61
C ASP A 42 2.15 1.60 -8.84
N LEU A 43 2.11 0.33 -8.45
CA LEU A 43 1.03 -0.26 -7.66
C LEU A 43 1.51 -0.62 -6.25
N LEU A 44 0.72 -0.27 -5.25
CA LEU A 44 0.88 -0.73 -3.86
C LEU A 44 -0.29 -1.63 -3.47
N VAL A 45 0.00 -2.87 -3.06
CA VAL A 45 -0.99 -3.82 -2.56
C VAL A 45 -0.80 -4.01 -1.06
N SER A 46 -1.84 -3.76 -0.27
CA SER A 46 -1.86 -4.09 1.15
C SER A 46 -2.51 -5.46 1.38
N VAL A 47 -1.99 -6.21 2.34
CA VAL A 47 -2.59 -7.47 2.81
C VAL A 47 -3.81 -7.27 3.72
N GLY A 48 -4.06 -6.05 4.21
CA GLY A 48 -5.12 -5.76 5.17
C GLY A 48 -4.62 -4.96 6.38
N ASP A 49 -5.39 -4.98 7.47
CA ASP A 49 -5.04 -4.36 8.75
C ASP A 49 -4.45 -2.95 8.64
N LEU A 50 -5.19 -2.09 7.93
CA LEU A 50 -4.81 -0.70 7.70
C LEU A 50 -4.91 0.15 8.98
N ILE A 51 -5.92 -0.15 9.79
CA ILE A 51 -6.31 0.63 10.97
C ILE A 51 -6.17 -0.20 12.26
N ASP A 52 -6.51 0.42 13.38
CA ASP A 52 -6.36 -0.06 14.75
C ASP A 52 -4.88 -0.15 15.20
N ARG A 53 -4.69 -0.14 16.52
CA ARG A 53 -3.39 -0.20 17.25
C ARG A 53 -2.46 1.00 17.12
N GLY A 54 -2.32 1.59 15.94
CA GLY A 54 -1.48 2.79 15.75
C GLY A 54 -2.24 4.09 15.95
N THR A 55 -1.53 5.19 15.69
CA THR A 55 -1.99 6.55 15.96
C THR A 55 -2.51 7.27 14.72
N GLU A 56 -2.16 6.82 13.52
CA GLU A 56 -2.45 7.51 12.25
C GLU A 56 -3.42 6.66 11.41
N ASN A 57 -4.63 6.43 11.93
CA ASN A 57 -5.61 5.54 11.30
C ASN A 57 -6.44 6.19 10.19
N VAL A 58 -6.41 7.52 10.05
CA VAL A 58 -7.34 8.29 9.18
C VAL A 58 -6.60 9.01 8.06
N GLU A 59 -5.36 9.37 8.30
CA GLU A 59 -4.42 10.06 7.40
C GLU A 59 -4.19 9.32 6.08
#